data_AF-A0A9D6R080-F1
#
_entry.id   AF-A0A9D6R080-F1
#
_cell.length_a   1.000
_cell.length_b   1.000
_cell.length_c   1.000
_cell.angle_alpha   90.00
_cell.angle_beta   90.00
_cell.angle_gamma   90.00
#
_symmetry.space_group_name_H-M   'P 1'
#
loop_
_entity.id
_entity.type
_entity.pdbx_description
1 polymer ?
#
loop_
_entity_poly.entity_id
_entity_poly.type
_entity_poly.pdbx_seq_one_letter_code
_entity_poly.pdbx_strand_id
1 'polypeptide(L)' 'MNLFDELKRNLANETLCAVATIVSGNQNVGAKILVYADGATRGDLGDAALNARVSRDAQELMRAEMSEN' A
#
# COMPACT_ATOMS: atom_id res chain seq x y z
N MET A 1 -11.64 11.09 -4.99
CA MET A 1 -12.00 9.94 -4.12
C MET A 1 -10.84 9.69 -3.20
N ASN A 2 -11.07 9.51 -1.89
CA ASN A 2 -9.97 9.33 -0.94
C ASN A 2 -9.48 7.87 -0.96
N LEU A 3 -8.35 7.60 -0.31
CA LEU A 3 -7.73 6.28 -0.29
C LEU A 3 -8.61 5.22 0.38
N PHE A 4 -9.43 5.60 1.37
CA PHE A 4 -10.34 4.70 2.06
C PHE A 4 -11.50 4.25 1.16
N ASP A 5 -12.07 5.17 0.38
CA ASP A 5 -13.10 4.85 -0.61
C ASP A 5 -12.52 4.00 -1.75
N GLU A 6 -11.25 4.18 -2.09
CA GLU A 6 -10.55 3.32 -3.06
C GLU A 6 -10.34 1.91 -2.52
N LEU A 7 -9.85 1.76 -1.28
CA LEU A 7 -9.76 0.46 -0.63
C LEU A 7 -11.13 -0.24 -0.55
N LYS A 8 -12.18 0.48 -0.14
CA LYS A 8 -13.54 -0.05 -0.11
C LYS A 8 -14.00 -0.60 -1.46
N ARG A 9 -13.73 0.12 -2.54
CA ARG A 9 -14.07 -0.33 -3.90
C ARG A 9 -13.26 -1.54 -4.32
N ASN A 10 -11.97 -1.57 -4.01
CA ASN A 10 -11.12 -2.71 -4.33
C ASN A 10 -11.62 -3.97 -3.62
N LEU A 11 -11.98 -3.86 -2.33
CA LEU A 11 -12.59 -4.96 -1.58
C LEU A 11 -13.94 -5.39 -2.16
N ALA A 12 -14.82 -4.44 -2.51
CA ALA A 12 -16.13 -4.75 -3.10
C ALA A 12 -16.03 -5.43 -4.47
N ASN A 13 -14.97 -5.15 -5.23
CA ASN A 13 -14.70 -5.70 -6.55
C ASN A 13 -13.72 -6.89 -6.51
N GLU A 14 -13.38 -7.40 -5.33
CA GLU A 14 -12.40 -8.48 -5.14
C GLU A 14 -11.06 -8.22 -5.85
N THR A 15 -10.68 -6.94 -5.94
CA THR A 15 -9.43 -6.51 -6.56
C THR A 15 -8.30 -6.61 -5.55
N LEU A 16 -7.34 -7.50 -5.83
CA LEU A 16 -6.15 -7.69 -4.99
C LEU A 16 -5.35 -6.38 -4.88
N CYS A 17 -5.16 -5.92 -3.65
CA CYS A 17 -4.32 -4.78 -3.30
C CYS A 17 -3.80 -4.92 -1.86
N ALA A 18 -2.72 -4.20 -1.55
CA ALA A 18 -2.12 -4.14 -0.22
C ALA A 18 -2.17 -2.70 0.27
N VAL A 19 -2.32 -2.54 1.59
CA VAL A 19 -2.23 -1.25 2.26
C VAL A 19 -0.97 -1.25 3.10
N ALA A 20 -0.08 -0.31 2.84
CA ALA A 20 1.05 -0.04 3.74
C ALA A 20 0.81 1.27 4.49
N THR A 21 1.20 1.32 5.76
CA THR A 21 1.05 2.48 6.63
C THR A 21 2.36 2.73 7.38
N ILE A 22 2.82 3.98 7.46
CA ILE A 22 3.88 4.34 8.39
C ILE A 22 3.31 4.32 9.81
N VAL A 23 3.75 3.37 10.64
CA VAL A 23 3.25 3.20 12.02
C VAL A 23 4.16 3.82 13.08
N SER A 24 5.39 4.19 12.74
CA SER A 24 6.37 4.79 13.65
C SER A 24 7.41 5.64 12.89
N GLY A 25 8.13 6.49 13.61
CA GLY A 25 9.15 7.38 13.06
C GLY A 25 8.86 8.87 13.30
N ASN A 26 9.72 9.73 12.75
CA ASN A 26 9.67 11.18 13.02
C ASN A 26 8.86 11.97 11.98
N GLN A 27 8.52 11.37 10.84
CA GLN A 27 7.82 12.04 9.74
C GLN A 27 6.75 11.12 9.15
N ASN A 28 5.65 11.73 8.69
CA ASN A 28 4.58 11.08 7.93
C ASN A 28 3.94 9.85 8.60
N VAL A 29 4.01 9.74 9.94
CA VAL A 29 3.29 8.70 10.69
C VAL A 29 1.80 8.78 10.35
N GLY A 30 1.21 7.63 10.01
CA GLY A 30 -0.16 7.50 9.55
C GLY A 30 -0.34 7.61 8.04
N ALA A 31 0.66 8.07 7.28
CA ALA A 31 0.62 8.09 5.82
C ALA A 31 0.41 6.67 5.27
N LYS A 32 -0.33 6.59 4.16
CA LYS A 32 -0.78 5.33 3.59
C LYS A 32 -0.56 5.31 2.09
N ILE A 33 -0.25 4.11 1.60
CA ILE A 33 -0.19 3.82 0.18
C ILE A 33 -0.94 2.50 -0.08
N LEU A 34 -1.75 2.50 -1.13
CA LEU A 34 -2.28 1.30 -1.75
C LEU A 34 -1.32 0.86 -2.84
N VAL A 35 -0.96 -0.42 -2.82
CA VAL A 35 -0.16 -1.08 -3.86
C VAL A 35 -1.06 -2.10 -4.55
N TYR A 36 -0.99 -2.16 -5.88
CA TYR A 36 -1.70 -3.14 -6.71
C TYR A 36 -0.73 -4.21 -7.21
N ALA A 37 -1.27 -5.35 -7.66
CA ALA A 37 -0.45 -6.49 -8.12
C ALA A 37 0.46 -6.14 -9.32
N ASP A 38 0.02 -5.20 -10.17
CA ASP A 38 0.79 -4.68 -11.31
C ASP A 38 1.88 -3.66 -10.90
N GLY A 39 1.96 -3.31 -9.61
CA GLY A 39 2.89 -2.32 -9.08
C GLY A 39 2.39 -0.88 -9.17
N ALA A 40 1.17 -0.65 -9.66
CA ALA A 40 0.56 0.67 -9.55
C ALA A 40 0.35 1.04 -8.08
N THR A 41 0.41 2.33 -7.77
CA THR A 41 0.21 2.84 -6.42
C THR A 41 -0.78 4.00 -6.35
N ARG A 42 -1.40 4.15 -5.18
CA ARG A 42 -2.27 5.27 -4.81
C ARG A 42 -1.96 5.72 -3.40
N GLY A 43 -1.82 7.02 -3.19
CA GLY A 43 -1.27 7.56 -1.95
C GLY A 43 0.25 7.68 -2.00
N ASP A 44 0.83 8.16 -0.91
CA ASP A 44 2.25 8.51 -0.82
C ASP A 44 2.69 8.41 0.64
N LEU A 45 3.87 7.85 0.89
CA LEU A 45 4.51 7.79 2.20
C LEU A 45 5.41 9.01 2.47
N GLY A 46 5.54 9.90 1.49
CA GLY A 46 6.31 11.14 1.52
C GLY A 46 7.80 10.96 1.26
N ASP A 47 8.21 9.78 0.80
CA ASP A 47 9.57 9.47 0.36
C ASP A 47 9.50 8.51 -0.84
N ALA A 48 10.04 8.95 -1.98
CA ALA A 48 9.96 8.21 -3.23
C ALA A 48 10.71 6.87 -3.20
N ALA A 49 11.84 6.81 -2.48
CA ALA A 49 12.60 5.58 -2.33
C ALA A 49 11.86 4.59 -1.41
N LEU A 50 11.23 5.10 -0.35
CA LEU A 50 10.36 4.31 0.52
C LEU A 50 9.15 3.76 -0.25
N ASN A 51 8.48 4.59 -1.05
CA ASN A 51 7.35 4.16 -1.89
C ASN A 51 7.75 3.01 -2.84
N ALA A 52 8.90 3.13 -3.51
CA ALA A 52 9.39 2.11 -4.43
C ALA A 52 9.74 0.79 -3.72
N ARG A 53 10.34 0.88 -2.52
CA ARG A 53 10.64 -0.32 -1.70
C ARG A 53 9.37 -1.02 -1.26
N VAL A 54 8.45 -0.28 -0.63
CA VAL A 54 7.17 -0.81 -0.15
C VAL A 54 6.35 -1.41 -1.29
N SER A 55 6.35 -0.80 -2.49
CA SER A 55 5.67 -1.36 -3.64
C SER A 55 6.20 -2.74 -4.02
N ARG A 56 7.52 -2.90 -4.10
CA ARG A 56 8.13 -4.19 -4.44
C ARG A 56 7.85 -5.24 -3.36
N ASP A 57 8.07 -4.87 -2.09
CA ASP A 57 7.91 -5.79 -0.96
C ASP A 57 6.43 -6.25 -0.86
N ALA A 58 5.48 -5.34 -1.04
CA ALA A 58 4.05 -5.67 -1.10
C ALA A 58 3.69 -6.60 -2.27
N GLN A 59 4.29 -6.43 -3.46
CA GLN A 59 4.06 -7.34 -4.58
C GLN A 59 4.58 -8.75 -4.30
N GLU A 60 5.72 -8.88 -3.61
CA GLU A 60 6.26 -10.18 -3.20
C GLU A 60 5.34 -10.86 -2.18
N LEU A 61 4.87 -10.13 -1.17
CA LEU A 61 3.94 -10.63 -0.15
C LEU A 61 2.59 -11.05 -0.73
N MET A 62 2.03 -10.28 -1.66
CA MET A 62 0.80 -10.66 -2.37
C MET A 62 0.94 -11.99 -3.10
N ARG A 63 2.06 -12.21 -3.79
CA ARG A 63 2.30 -13.47 -4.52
C ARG A 63 2.41 -14.67 -3.59
N ALA A 64 2.86 -14.44 -2.36
CA ALA A 64 2.96 -15.45 -1.32
C ALA A 64 1.70 -15.56 -0.45
N GLU A 65 0.67 -14.73 -0.69
CA GLU A 65 -0.53 -14.62 0.13
C GLU A 65 -0.22 -14.35 1.63
N MET A 66 0.82 -13.56 1.89
CA MET A 66 1.29 -13.23 3.24
C MET A 66 1.09 -11.75 3.59
N SER A 67 1.10 -11.45 4.89
CA SER A 67 1.16 -10.09 5.44
C SER A 67 2.35 -9.98 6.39
N GLU A 68 2.96 -8.80 6.50
CA GLU A 68 4.06 -8.49 7.43
C GLU A 68 3.69 -7.37 8.41
N ASN A 69 4.33 -7.33 9.59
CA ASN A 69 4.13 -6.34 10.65
C ASN A 69 5.46 -5.69 11.07
#